data_AF-A0A535XAZ4-F1
#
_entry.id   AF-A0A535XAZ4-F1
#
_cell.length_a   1.000
_cell.length_b   1.000
_cell.length_c   1.000
_cell.angle_alpha   90.00
_cell.angle_beta   90.00
_cell.angle_gamma   90.00
#
_symmetry.space_group_name_H-M   'P 1'
#
loop_
_entity.id
_entity.type
_entity.pdbx_description
1 polymer ?
#
loop_
_entity_poly.entity_id
_entity_poly.type
_entity_poly.pdbx_seq_one_letter_code
_entity_poly.pdbx_strand_id
1 'polypeptide(L)'
;MTPSHTIVSREEWREARKAHLAKEKEFTRLRDQLSAERRALPWVKVDKTYVFEGPAGKTTLAELFDGRGQLIVYHFMFGPGW
;
A
#
# COMPACT_ATOMS: atom_id res chain seq x y z
N MET A 1 18.44 -24.59 -12.17
CA MET A 1 19.65 -23.78 -12.46
C MET A 1 19.62 -22.56 -11.56
N THR A 2 20.54 -22.48 -10.59
CA THR A 2 20.75 -21.24 -9.83
C THR A 2 21.34 -20.19 -10.78
N PRO A 3 20.82 -18.96 -10.85
CA PRO A 3 21.40 -17.95 -11.73
C PRO A 3 22.86 -17.70 -11.32
N SER A 4 23.78 -17.79 -12.29
CA SER A 4 25.18 -17.45 -12.08
C SER A 4 25.28 -15.93 -12.00
N HIS A 5 25.68 -15.41 -10.85
CA HIS A 5 25.91 -13.99 -10.66
C HIS A 5 27.34 -13.63 -11.06
N THR A 6 27.50 -12.64 -11.93
CA THR A 6 28.82 -12.09 -12.26
C THR A 6 29.44 -11.44 -11.02
N ILE A 7 30.63 -11.90 -10.62
CA ILE A 7 31.42 -11.29 -9.54
C ILE A 7 32.32 -10.22 -10.18
N VAL A 8 32.21 -8.99 -9.71
CA VAL A 8 32.90 -7.81 -10.26
C VAL A 8 33.71 -7.09 -9.18
N SER A 9 34.57 -6.16 -9.59
CA SER A 9 35.28 -5.29 -8.67
C SER A 9 34.35 -4.31 -7.94
N ARG A 10 34.83 -3.71 -6.86
CA ARG A 10 34.09 -2.69 -6.10
C ARG A 10 33.72 -1.47 -6.95
N GLU A 11 34.60 -1.06 -7.85
CA GLU A 11 34.38 0.12 -8.69
C GLU A 11 33.31 -0.14 -9.75
N GLU A 12 33.38 -1.27 -10.44
CA GLU A 12 32.35 -1.69 -11.41
C GLU A 12 30.98 -1.85 -10.74
N TRP A 13 30.95 -2.45 -9.54
CA TRP A 13 29.73 -2.53 -8.74
C TRP A 13 29.18 -1.15 -8.39
N ARG A 14 30.03 -0.20 -8.01
CA ARG A 14 29.62 1.17 -7.64
C ARG A 14 28.97 1.89 -8.82
N GLU A 15 29.57 1.80 -10.00
CA GLU A 15 29.02 2.42 -11.20
C GLU A 15 27.69 1.79 -11.62
N ALA A 16 27.60 0.46 -11.60
CA ALA A 16 26.34 -0.25 -11.83
C ALA A 16 25.26 0.15 -10.81
N ARG A 17 25.63 0.29 -9.52
CA ARG A 17 24.71 0.68 -8.44
C ARG A 17 24.18 2.10 -8.61
N LYS A 18 25.03 3.05 -9.01
CA LYS A 18 24.63 4.44 -9.30
C LYS A 18 23.65 4.50 -10.46
N ALA A 19 23.93 3.77 -11.54
CA ALA A 19 23.03 3.68 -12.68
C ALA A 19 21.67 3.08 -12.29
N HIS A 20 21.66 2.05 -11.44
CA HIS A 20 20.43 1.48 -10.91
C HIS A 20 19.68 2.44 -9.98
N LEU A 21 20.40 3.17 -9.12
CA LEU A 21 19.81 4.13 -8.19
C LEU A 21 19.05 5.25 -8.90
N ALA A 22 19.53 5.68 -10.07
CA ALA A 22 18.82 6.65 -10.90
C ALA A 22 17.44 6.12 -11.32
N LYS A 23 17.35 4.85 -11.73
CA LYS A 23 16.08 4.18 -12.09
C LYS A 23 15.15 4.02 -10.89
N GLU A 24 15.69 3.65 -9.72
CA GLU A 24 14.91 3.57 -8.48
C GLU A 24 14.29 4.94 -8.10
N LYS A 25 15.05 6.02 -8.28
CA LYS A 25 14.59 7.39 -8.01
C LYS A 25 13.48 7.81 -8.98
N GLU A 26 13.59 7.45 -10.25
CA GLU A 26 12.54 7.68 -11.24
C GLU A 26 11.26 6.91 -10.87
N PHE A 27 11.38 5.62 -10.56
CA PHE A 27 10.26 4.80 -10.13
C PHE A 27 9.55 5.36 -8.89
N THR A 28 10.33 5.87 -7.92
CA THR A 28 9.77 6.52 -6.72
C THR A 28 8.87 7.71 -7.09
N ARG A 29 9.32 8.57 -8.01
CA ARG A 29 8.53 9.73 -8.47
C ARG A 29 7.26 9.31 -9.20
N LEU A 30 7.35 8.31 -10.08
CA LEU A 30 6.19 7.78 -10.82
C LEU A 30 5.15 7.18 -9.85
N ARG A 31 5.60 6.44 -8.84
CA ARG A 31 4.71 5.89 -7.80
C ARG A 31 4.01 6.99 -7.01
N ASP A 32 4.72 8.07 -6.69
CA ASP A 32 4.16 9.19 -5.94
C ASP A 32 3.13 9.95 -6.80
N GLN A 33 3.41 10.15 -8.10
CA GLN A 33 2.47 10.71 -9.07
C GLN A 33 1.18 9.87 -9.16
N LEU A 34 1.31 8.56 -9.38
CA LEU A 34 0.15 7.66 -9.46
C LEU A 34 -0.67 7.67 -8.15
N SER A 35 0.01 7.79 -7.01
CA SER A 35 -0.66 7.88 -5.70
C SER A 35 -1.38 9.22 -5.51
N ALA A 36 -0.90 10.31 -6.10
CA ALA A 36 -1.61 11.59 -6.13
C ALA A 36 -2.84 11.51 -7.06
N GLU A 37 -2.69 10.97 -8.27
CA GLU A 37 -3.79 10.77 -9.23
C GLU A 37 -4.91 9.93 -8.64
N ARG A 38 -4.57 8.82 -7.96
CA ARG A 38 -5.55 7.97 -7.26
C ARG A 38 -6.32 8.71 -6.16
N ARG A 39 -5.67 9.61 -5.41
CA ARG A 39 -6.34 10.42 -4.37
C ARG A 39 -7.25 11.49 -4.98
N ALA A 40 -6.97 11.92 -6.21
CA ALA A 40 -7.76 12.90 -6.95
C ALA A 40 -8.93 12.27 -7.74
N LEU A 41 -9.06 10.94 -7.77
CA LEU A 41 -10.22 10.29 -8.38
C LEU A 41 -11.52 10.81 -7.74
N PRO A 42 -12.62 10.92 -8.51
CA PRO A 42 -13.91 11.33 -7.98
C PRO A 42 -14.39 10.43 -6.84
N TRP A 43 -15.04 11.02 -5.85
CA TRP A 43 -15.58 10.29 -4.72
C TRP A 43 -17.02 9.89 -4.99
N VAL A 44 -17.38 8.67 -4.59
CA VAL A 44 -18.78 8.22 -4.55
C VAL A 44 -19.25 8.36 -3.11
N LYS A 45 -20.39 9.04 -2.93
CA LYS A 45 -21.02 9.13 -1.61
C LYS A 45 -21.52 7.75 -1.21
N VAL A 46 -21.19 7.34 0.01
CA VAL A 46 -21.73 6.11 0.60
C VAL A 46 -23.05 6.47 1.28
N ASP A 47 -24.17 6.24 0.59
CA ASP A 47 -25.51 6.49 1.15
C ASP A 47 -26.04 5.32 1.98
N LYS A 48 -25.43 4.13 1.83
CA LYS A 48 -25.84 2.94 2.58
C LYS A 48 -25.35 3.02 4.03
N THR A 49 -26.28 2.89 4.96
CA THR A 49 -25.97 2.71 6.39
C THR A 49 -25.46 1.30 6.63
N TYR A 50 -24.14 1.11 6.61
CA TYR A 50 -23.51 -0.14 7.00
C TYR A 50 -23.51 -0.29 8.52
N VAL A 51 -23.88 -1.48 8.99
CA VAL A 51 -23.85 -1.87 10.40
C VAL A 51 -22.94 -3.08 10.53
N PHE A 52 -22.06 -3.04 11.53
CA PHE A 52 -21.08 -4.05 11.86
C PHE A 52 -21.32 -4.56 13.28
N GLU A 53 -20.81 -5.75 13.58
CA GLU A 53 -20.72 -6.27 14.94
C GLU A 53 -19.37 -5.91 15.53
N GLY A 54 -19.37 -5.29 16.71
CA GLY A 54 -18.18 -4.91 17.45
C GLY A 54 -18.24 -5.35 18.91
N PRO A 55 -17.15 -5.15 19.67
CA PRO A 55 -17.06 -5.60 21.07
C PRO A 55 -18.11 -5.00 22.00
N ALA A 56 -18.61 -3.80 21.69
CA ALA A 56 -19.65 -3.10 22.45
C ALA A 56 -21.07 -3.27 21.85
N GLY A 57 -21.24 -4.20 20.91
CA GLY A 57 -22.48 -4.40 20.16
C GLY A 57 -22.42 -3.84 18.73
N LYS A 58 -23.58 -3.49 18.18
CA LYS A 58 -23.68 -3.00 16.80
C LYS A 58 -23.08 -1.61 16.66
N THR A 59 -22.37 -1.35 15.56
CA THR A 59 -21.80 -0.04 15.24
C THR A 59 -21.93 0.28 13.75
N THR A 60 -22.02 1.55 13.38
CA THR A 60 -22.10 1.99 11.97
C THR A 60 -20.74 2.26 11.36
N LEU A 61 -20.65 2.32 10.03
CA LEU A 61 -19.39 2.70 9.35
C LEU A 61 -18.85 4.05 9.83
N ALA A 62 -19.72 5.04 10.08
CA ALA A 62 -19.32 6.36 10.54
C ALA A 62 -18.77 6.32 11.97
N GLU A 63 -19.38 5.52 12.85
CA GLU A 63 -18.93 5.35 14.24
C GLU A 63 -17.57 4.66 14.33
N LEU A 64 -17.22 3.76 13.40
CA LEU A 64 -15.89 3.14 13.34
C LEU A 64 -14.75 4.15 13.21
N PHE A 65 -15.02 5.35 12.67
CA PHE A 65 -14.02 6.41 12.60
C PHE A 65 -13.73 7.04 13.97
N ASP A 66 -14.63 6.93 14.95
CA ASP A 66 -14.44 7.47 16.31
C ASP A 66 -13.99 8.94 16.30
N GLY A 67 -14.65 9.77 15.47
CA GLY A 67 -14.31 11.20 15.30
C GLY A 67 -13.03 11.49 14.51
N ARG A 68 -12.35 10.47 13.98
CA ARG A 68 -11.11 10.61 13.19
C ARG A 68 -11.40 10.78 11.71
N GLY A 69 -10.43 11.33 10.97
CA GLY A 69 -10.54 11.50 9.52
C GLY A 69 -10.13 10.27 8.69
N GLN A 70 -9.66 9.19 9.34
CA GLN A 70 -9.16 8.01 8.65
C GLN A 70 -9.50 6.74 9.44
N LEU A 71 -9.97 5.73 8.72
CA LEU A 71 -10.17 4.38 9.21
C LEU A 71 -9.14 3.45 8.55
N ILE A 72 -8.39 2.70 9.35
CA ILE A 72 -7.47 1.67 8.85
C ILE A 72 -8.16 0.32 9.03
N VAL A 73 -8.37 -0.40 7.94
CA VAL A 73 -8.98 -1.73 7.94
C VAL A 73 -7.89 -2.77 7.73
N TYR A 74 -7.74 -3.68 8.69
CA TYR A 74 -6.92 -4.88 8.53
C TYR A 74 -7.84 -6.05 8.19
N HIS A 75 -7.68 -6.61 7.00
CA HIS A 75 -8.46 -7.75 6.55
C HIS A 75 -7.64 -9.03 6.75
N PHE A 76 -8.07 -9.87 7.69
CA PHE A 76 -7.48 -11.18 7.92
C PHE A 76 -8.43 -12.26 7.40
N MET A 77 -7.96 -13.05 6.44
CA MET A 77 -8.73 -14.17 5.89
C MET A 77 -8.32 -15.45 6.61
N PHE A 78 -9.25 -16.06 7.32
CA PHE A 78 -9.06 -17.39 7.89
C PHE A 78 -9.05 -18.45 6.78
N GLY A 79 -8.13 -19.41 6.89
CA GLY A 79 -8.10 -20.57 6.00
C GLY A 79 -9.18 -21.59 6.36
N PRO A 80 -9.35 -22.64 5.54
CA PRO A 80 -10.29 -23.71 5.85
C PRO A 80 -10.00 -24.33 7.22
N GLY A 81 -11.01 -24.40 8.10
CA GLY A 81 -10.92 -25.05 9.41
C GLY A 81 -10.55 -24.15 10.60
N TRP A 82 -10.58 -22.83 10.42
CA TRP A 82 -10.56 -21.83 11.50
C TRP A 82 -11.95 -21.29 11.81
#